data_AF-A0A3P3ZQY2-F1
#
_entry.id   AF-A0A3P3ZQY2-F1
#
_cell.length_a   1.000
_cell.length_b   1.000
_cell.length_c   1.000
_cell.angle_alpha   90.00
_cell.angle_beta   90.00
_cell.angle_gamma   90.00
#
_symmetry.space_group_name_H-M   'P 1'
#
loop_
_entity.id
_entity.type
_entity.pdbx_description
1 polymer ?
#
loop_
_entity_poly.entity_id
_entity_poly.type
_entity_poly.pdbx_seq_one_letter_code
_entity_poly.pdbx_strand_id
1 'polypeptide(L)'
;MKHEKEVQPARITYLRVENYRALKQVELKEITPMTVLLGPNGSGKSTVFDVFAFLSECFELGLRRAWDRRGRSKELKTRGCEGPVVIEIKYREPGFPVITYHLAVDERKGVPIVVEEWLQWRRGKRGKPFRFLDYKEGLGRAISGELPDEQDTRIEIPLKSPDLVAVNALGQFADHPRVAALRDFITGWYVSYLSVDETRSQPEAGPQEKLSRTGHNVANVIQFLAEQYPDRLEHIFKVLRSRVPRIERVLAEAMPDGRGAYFCRSRIRRSNIRFWHASLPMAPSKCWPTL
;
A
#
# COMPACT_ATOMS: atom_id res chain seq x y z
N MET A 1 8.95 19.57 -29.59
CA MET A 1 8.99 18.53 -28.55
C MET A 1 7.58 18.39 -28.00
N LYS A 2 6.93 17.24 -28.20
CA LYS A 2 5.58 16.98 -27.70
C LYS A 2 5.67 16.97 -26.17
N HIS A 3 4.94 17.84 -25.49
CA HIS A 3 4.69 17.70 -24.07
C HIS A 3 3.93 16.37 -23.89
N GLU A 4 4.67 15.35 -23.46
CA GLU A 4 4.09 14.15 -22.87
C GLU A 4 3.20 14.64 -21.72
N LYS A 5 1.88 14.58 -21.89
CA LYS A 5 0.95 14.90 -20.82
C LYS A 5 1.29 13.94 -19.68
N GLU A 6 1.84 14.45 -18.58
CA GLU A 6 1.99 13.68 -17.34
C GLU A 6 0.63 13.04 -17.03
N VAL A 7 0.56 11.73 -17.22
CA VAL A 7 -0.62 10.95 -16.86
C VAL A 7 -0.69 11.01 -15.34
N GLN A 8 -1.63 11.79 -14.81
CA GLN A 8 -1.81 11.86 -13.35
C GLN A 8 -2.09 10.45 -12.81
N PRO A 9 -1.39 9.97 -11.79
CA PRO A 9 -1.68 8.63 -11.27
C PRO A 9 -3.10 8.56 -10.70
N ALA A 10 -3.66 7.34 -10.67
CA ALA A 10 -4.92 7.10 -9.98
C ALA A 10 -4.81 7.52 -8.52
N ARG A 11 -5.88 8.09 -7.95
CA ARG A 11 -5.86 8.61 -6.58
C ARG A 11 -7.16 8.36 -5.84
N ILE A 12 -7.04 8.10 -4.54
CA ILE A 12 -8.17 8.02 -3.61
C ILE A 12 -8.66 9.44 -3.33
N THR A 13 -9.97 9.63 -3.34
CA THR A 13 -10.65 10.91 -3.08
C THR A 13 -11.61 10.83 -1.89
N TYR A 14 -11.92 9.62 -1.45
CA TYR A 14 -12.88 9.36 -0.39
C TYR A 14 -12.57 8.01 0.27
N LEU A 15 -12.75 7.94 1.59
CA LEU A 15 -12.73 6.71 2.36
C LEU A 15 -13.91 6.74 3.34
N ARG A 16 -14.68 5.66 3.41
CA ARG A 16 -15.63 5.38 4.49
C ARG A 16 -15.31 4.02 5.09
N VAL A 17 -15.31 3.97 6.41
CA VAL A 17 -15.01 2.76 7.18
C VAL A 17 -16.06 2.60 8.26
N GLU A 18 -16.60 1.40 8.41
CA GLU A 18 -17.51 1.06 9.49
C GLU A 18 -17.11 -0.23 10.19
N ASN A 19 -17.34 -0.25 11.49
CA ASN A 19 -17.10 -1.39 12.38
C ASN A 19 -15.67 -1.95 12.36
N TYR A 20 -14.65 -1.14 12.06
CA TYR A 20 -13.24 -1.58 12.00
C TYR A 20 -12.46 -1.11 13.23
N ARG A 21 -12.12 -2.01 14.14
CA ARG A 21 -11.35 -1.74 15.37
C ARG A 21 -11.95 -0.54 16.13
N ALA A 22 -11.18 0.53 16.31
CA ALA A 22 -11.64 1.76 16.97
C ALA A 22 -12.60 2.62 16.12
N LEU A 23 -12.75 2.32 14.82
CA LEU A 23 -13.53 3.10 13.87
C LEU A 23 -14.94 2.51 13.73
N LYS A 24 -15.88 2.99 14.54
CA LYS A 24 -17.30 2.60 14.44
C LYS A 24 -17.90 3.07 13.10
N GLN A 25 -17.73 4.35 12.79
CA GLN A 25 -18.14 4.95 11.53
C GLN A 25 -17.27 6.18 11.29
N VAL A 26 -16.44 6.14 10.24
CA VAL A 26 -15.54 7.24 9.87
C VAL A 26 -15.65 7.50 8.38
N GLU A 27 -15.72 8.78 8.02
CA GLU A 27 -15.81 9.24 6.65
C GLU A 27 -14.76 10.33 6.42
N LEU A 28 -13.80 10.07 5.52
CA LEU A 28 -12.82 11.03 5.05
C LEU A 28 -13.26 11.52 3.67
N LYS A 29 -13.83 12.73 3.65
CA LYS A 29 -14.21 13.42 2.42
C LYS A 29 -12.98 14.16 1.87
N GLU A 30 -12.88 14.19 0.54
CA GLU A 30 -11.90 15.04 -0.17
C GLU A 30 -10.43 14.73 0.19
N ILE A 31 -10.06 13.45 0.15
CA ILE A 31 -8.66 13.04 0.31
C ILE A 31 -7.84 13.67 -0.82
N THR A 32 -6.79 14.42 -0.45
CA THR A 32 -5.86 15.07 -1.38
C THR A 32 -4.57 14.26 -1.51
N PRO A 33 -3.73 14.51 -2.54
CA PRO A 33 -2.45 13.81 -2.70
C PRO A 33 -1.53 13.88 -1.48
N MET A 34 -1.65 14.92 -0.66
CA MET A 34 -0.96 15.03 0.62
C MET A 34 -1.98 15.27 1.73
N THR A 35 -2.35 14.20 2.42
CA THR A 35 -3.29 14.26 3.56
C THR A 35 -2.54 13.92 4.85
N VAL A 36 -2.63 14.79 5.86
CA VAL A 36 -2.00 14.60 7.17
C VAL A 36 -3.08 14.44 8.23
N LEU A 37 -3.06 13.32 8.96
CA LEU A 37 -3.99 13.05 10.06
C LEU A 37 -3.34 13.48 11.39
N LEU A 38 -3.94 14.44 12.08
CA LEU A 38 -3.49 14.95 13.37
C LEU A 38 -4.55 14.67 14.44
N GLY A 39 -4.11 14.37 15.66
CA GLY A 39 -5.01 14.14 16.78
C GLY A 39 -4.35 13.46 17.98
N PRO A 40 -5.02 13.37 19.13
CA PRO A 40 -4.49 12.78 20.35
C PRO A 40 -4.08 11.30 20.21
N ASN A 41 -3.21 10.81 21.08
CA ASN A 41 -2.88 9.39 21.12
C ASN A 41 -4.14 8.55 21.36
N GLY A 42 -4.25 7.40 20.67
CA GLY A 42 -5.45 6.55 20.75
C GLY A 42 -6.66 7.02 19.92
N SER A 43 -6.60 8.15 19.22
CA SER A 43 -7.72 8.66 18.42
C SER A 43 -8.04 7.89 17.13
N GLY A 44 -7.46 6.70 16.91
CA GLY A 44 -7.70 5.87 15.73
C GLY A 44 -6.91 6.22 14.46
N LYS A 45 -5.96 7.16 14.50
CA LYS A 45 -5.14 7.53 13.31
C LYS A 45 -4.42 6.33 12.70
N SER A 46 -3.70 5.56 13.51
CA SER A 46 -3.01 4.34 13.05
C SER A 46 -3.99 3.29 12.53
N THR A 47 -5.21 3.25 13.08
CA THR A 47 -6.29 2.37 12.60
C THR A 47 -6.74 2.74 11.19
N VAL A 48 -6.79 4.02 10.85
CA VAL A 48 -7.09 4.47 9.47
C VAL A 48 -6.02 3.98 8.49
N PHE A 49 -4.73 4.09 8.84
CA PHE A 49 -3.66 3.54 7.99
C PHE A 49 -3.73 2.01 7.87
N ASP A 50 -4.11 1.33 8.96
CA ASP A 50 -4.29 -0.12 8.96
C ASP A 50 -5.46 -0.59 8.08
N VAL A 51 -6.47 0.25 7.83
CA VAL A 51 -7.53 -0.07 6.84
C VAL A 51 -6.96 -0.22 5.43
N PHE A 52 -6.06 0.68 5.02
CA PHE A 52 -5.39 0.56 3.73
C PHE A 52 -4.49 -0.68 3.67
N ALA A 53 -3.78 -0.97 4.77
CA ALA A 53 -2.98 -2.19 4.89
C ALA A 53 -3.84 -3.46 4.79
N PHE A 54 -4.98 -3.48 5.47
CA PHE A 54 -5.92 -4.60 5.43
C PHE A 54 -6.44 -4.83 4.01
N LEU A 55 -6.84 -3.76 3.33
CA LEU A 55 -7.34 -3.87 1.96
C LEU A 55 -6.27 -4.39 1.00
N SER A 56 -5.04 -3.87 1.05
CA SER A 56 -3.92 -4.38 0.24
C SER A 56 -3.66 -5.87 0.52
N GLU A 57 -3.62 -6.26 1.79
CA GLU A 57 -3.37 -7.64 2.19
C GLU A 57 -4.51 -8.59 1.79
N CYS A 58 -5.76 -8.13 1.77
CA CYS A 58 -6.89 -8.91 1.24
C CYS A 58 -6.70 -9.26 -0.24
N PHE A 59 -6.14 -8.35 -1.02
CA PHE A 59 -5.91 -8.53 -2.46
C PHE A 59 -4.65 -9.36 -2.73
N GLU A 60 -3.59 -9.18 -1.94
CA GLU A 60 -2.32 -9.92 -2.11
C GLU A 60 -2.36 -11.35 -1.56
N LEU A 61 -2.90 -11.53 -0.35
CA LEU A 61 -2.81 -12.78 0.41
C LEU A 61 -4.16 -13.48 0.59
N GLY A 62 -5.26 -12.81 0.23
CA GLY A 62 -6.63 -13.28 0.44
C GLY A 62 -7.23 -12.83 1.77
N LEU A 63 -8.56 -12.71 1.80
CA LEU A 63 -9.33 -12.24 2.96
C LEU A 63 -9.03 -13.06 4.23
N ARG A 64 -8.99 -14.39 4.13
CA ARG A 64 -8.74 -15.26 5.28
C ARG A 64 -7.44 -14.94 6.00
N ARG A 65 -6.33 -14.81 5.27
CA ARG A 65 -5.02 -14.51 5.86
C ARG A 65 -4.99 -13.09 6.45
N ALA A 66 -5.55 -12.12 5.75
CA ALA A 66 -5.63 -10.73 6.22
C ALA A 66 -6.47 -10.59 7.50
N TRP A 67 -7.54 -11.37 7.61
CA TRP A 67 -8.44 -11.45 8.77
C TRP A 67 -7.77 -12.12 9.97
N ASP A 68 -7.14 -13.29 9.75
CA ASP A 68 -6.46 -14.06 10.81
C ASP A 68 -5.29 -13.27 11.42
N ARG A 69 -4.48 -12.58 10.60
CA ARG A 69 -3.35 -11.73 11.07
C ARG A 69 -3.77 -10.62 12.03
N ARG A 70 -5.04 -10.20 11.98
CA ARG A 70 -5.57 -9.11 12.80
C ARG A 70 -6.35 -9.59 14.01
N GLY A 71 -6.27 -10.87 14.35
CA GLY A 71 -6.95 -11.44 15.52
C GLY A 71 -8.42 -11.77 15.27
N ARG A 72 -8.82 -11.97 14.00
CA ARG A 72 -10.17 -12.36 13.57
C ARG A 72 -11.26 -11.37 14.00
N SER A 73 -12.52 -11.79 13.98
CA SER A 73 -13.68 -10.97 14.35
C SER A 73 -13.52 -10.24 15.69
N LYS A 74 -12.95 -10.92 16.69
CA LYS A 74 -12.81 -10.42 18.07
C LYS A 74 -11.99 -9.13 18.18
N GLU A 75 -10.91 -9.03 17.41
CA GLU A 75 -10.00 -7.87 17.45
C GLU A 75 -10.20 -6.93 16.25
N LEU A 76 -10.72 -7.44 15.14
CA LEU A 76 -10.96 -6.64 13.93
C LEU A 76 -12.24 -5.82 14.00
N LYS A 77 -13.33 -6.37 14.57
CA LYS A 77 -14.61 -5.67 14.64
C LYS A 77 -14.62 -4.65 15.78
N THR A 78 -15.32 -3.54 15.57
CA THR A 78 -15.58 -2.58 16.65
C THR A 78 -16.34 -3.27 17.78
N ARG A 79 -15.87 -3.05 19.02
CA ARG A 79 -16.49 -3.65 20.21
C ARG A 79 -17.97 -3.28 20.31
N GLY A 80 -18.81 -4.27 20.59
CA GLY A 80 -20.26 -4.11 20.70
C GLY A 80 -20.99 -3.96 19.37
N CYS A 81 -20.33 -4.18 18.22
CA CYS A 81 -20.96 -4.15 16.90
C CYS A 81 -21.01 -5.56 16.30
N GLU A 82 -22.20 -6.01 15.90
CA GLU A 82 -22.39 -7.31 15.24
C GLU A 82 -22.41 -7.21 13.71
N GLY A 83 -22.57 -6.01 13.15
CA GLY A 83 -22.61 -5.80 11.70
C GLY A 83 -21.27 -6.06 11.00
N PRO A 84 -21.26 -6.15 9.67
CA PRO A 84 -20.05 -6.38 8.89
C PRO A 84 -19.06 -5.21 9.03
N VAL A 85 -17.80 -5.50 8.79
CA VAL A 85 -16.77 -4.48 8.54
C VAL A 85 -16.97 -3.97 7.13
N VAL A 86 -17.17 -2.65 6.99
CA VAL A 86 -17.40 -2.01 5.70
C VAL A 86 -16.23 -1.10 5.37
N ILE A 87 -15.69 -1.24 4.16
CA ILE A 87 -14.70 -0.34 3.58
C ILE A 87 -15.23 0.13 2.23
N GLU A 88 -15.40 1.43 2.08
CA GLU A 88 -15.77 2.06 0.80
C GLU A 88 -14.70 3.07 0.41
N ILE A 89 -14.20 2.97 -0.81
CA ILE A 89 -13.24 3.91 -1.39
C ILE A 89 -13.81 4.51 -2.67
N LYS A 90 -13.57 5.81 -2.89
CA LYS A 90 -13.76 6.41 -4.21
C LYS A 90 -12.42 6.82 -4.75
N TYR A 91 -12.09 6.35 -5.94
CA TYR A 91 -10.86 6.70 -6.60
C TYR A 91 -11.13 7.28 -7.99
N ARG A 92 -10.18 8.07 -8.46
CA ARG A 92 -10.21 8.70 -9.77
C ARG A 92 -9.01 8.22 -10.57
N GLU A 93 -9.29 7.73 -11.76
CA GLU A 93 -8.31 7.39 -12.80
C GLU A 93 -8.43 8.41 -13.94
N PRO A 94 -7.32 8.85 -14.57
CA PRO A 94 -7.40 9.72 -15.74
C PRO A 94 -8.19 9.08 -16.86
N GLY A 95 -9.06 9.86 -17.51
CA GLY A 95 -9.87 9.36 -18.63
C GLY A 95 -11.12 8.59 -18.23
N PHE A 96 -11.31 8.27 -16.94
CA PHE A 96 -12.47 7.52 -16.46
C PHE A 96 -13.30 8.30 -15.43
N PRO A 97 -14.61 7.97 -15.30
CA PRO A 97 -15.44 8.48 -14.21
C PRO A 97 -14.91 8.05 -12.83
N VAL A 98 -15.36 8.74 -11.78
CA VAL A 98 -15.04 8.32 -10.40
C VAL A 98 -15.70 6.97 -10.14
N ILE A 99 -14.87 6.00 -9.74
CA ILE A 99 -15.29 4.65 -9.37
C ILE A 99 -15.39 4.58 -7.85
N THR A 100 -16.48 3.98 -7.38
CA THR A 100 -16.71 3.66 -5.97
C THR A 100 -16.61 2.15 -5.82
N TYR A 101 -15.69 1.73 -4.97
CA TYR A 101 -15.55 0.34 -4.55
C TYR A 101 -16.07 0.19 -3.14
N HIS A 102 -16.84 -0.87 -2.91
CA HIS A 102 -17.36 -1.23 -1.62
C HIS A 102 -17.08 -2.68 -1.33
N LEU A 103 -16.57 -2.92 -0.12
CA LEU A 103 -16.29 -4.23 0.41
C LEU A 103 -16.88 -4.32 1.82
N ALA A 104 -17.82 -5.24 2.00
CA ALA A 104 -18.38 -5.62 3.28
C ALA A 104 -17.96 -7.06 3.61
N VAL A 105 -17.24 -7.23 4.71
CA VAL A 105 -16.71 -8.52 5.15
C VAL A 105 -17.13 -8.82 6.58
N ASP A 106 -17.40 -10.10 6.85
CA ASP A 106 -17.80 -10.56 8.18
C ASP A 106 -17.29 -11.97 8.44
N GLU A 107 -17.63 -12.54 9.59
CA GLU A 107 -17.24 -13.88 9.99
C GLU A 107 -18.48 -14.75 10.28
N ARG A 108 -18.56 -15.93 9.67
CA ARG A 108 -19.58 -16.94 9.97
C ARG A 108 -18.91 -18.22 10.45
N LYS A 109 -19.27 -18.66 11.65
CA LYS A 109 -18.72 -19.90 12.26
C LYS A 109 -17.18 -19.93 12.25
N GLY A 110 -16.52 -18.79 12.49
CA GLY A 110 -15.06 -18.67 12.47
C GLY A 110 -14.42 -18.60 11.07
N VAL A 111 -15.22 -18.51 10.01
CA VAL A 111 -14.77 -18.38 8.62
C VAL A 111 -15.09 -16.97 8.13
N PRO A 112 -14.10 -16.18 7.68
CA PRO A 112 -14.39 -14.88 7.10
C PRO A 112 -15.08 -15.04 5.74
N ILE A 113 -16.00 -14.14 5.43
CA ILE A 113 -16.80 -14.13 4.20
C ILE A 113 -16.91 -12.70 3.66
N VAL A 114 -17.02 -12.57 2.35
CA VAL A 114 -17.42 -11.34 1.66
C VAL A 114 -18.94 -11.31 1.62
N VAL A 115 -19.54 -10.51 2.51
CA VAL A 115 -21.01 -10.36 2.60
C VAL A 115 -21.54 -9.64 1.37
N GLU A 116 -20.88 -8.55 0.99
CA GLU A 116 -21.24 -7.77 -0.20
C GLU A 116 -19.98 -7.13 -0.78
N GLU A 117 -19.86 -7.16 -2.09
CA GLU A 117 -18.81 -6.49 -2.84
C GLU A 117 -19.40 -5.92 -4.11
N TRP A 118 -19.20 -4.63 -4.36
CA TRP A 118 -19.62 -4.05 -5.63
C TRP A 118 -18.67 -2.97 -6.10
N LEU A 119 -18.64 -2.82 -7.42
CA LEU A 119 -18.06 -1.67 -8.10
C LEU A 119 -19.15 -0.92 -8.82
N GLN A 120 -19.16 0.38 -8.59
CA GLN A 120 -20.01 1.29 -9.33
C GLN A 120 -19.24 2.50 -9.82
N TRP A 121 -19.77 3.13 -10.84
CA TRP A 121 -19.36 4.45 -11.26
C TRP A 121 -20.56 5.31 -11.61
N ARG A 122 -20.33 6.61 -11.76
CA ARG A 122 -21.36 7.55 -12.21
C ARG A 122 -20.93 8.16 -13.54
N ARG A 123 -21.68 7.87 -14.60
CA ARG A 123 -21.46 8.50 -15.91
C ARG A 123 -21.91 9.97 -15.85
N GLY A 124 -20.97 10.89 -15.69
CA GLY A 124 -21.20 12.34 -15.61
C GLY A 124 -21.75 12.84 -14.25
N LYS A 125 -22.05 14.15 -14.16
CA LYS A 125 -22.53 14.79 -12.91
C LYS A 125 -23.95 14.36 -12.49
N ARG A 126 -24.79 13.89 -13.42
CA ARG A 126 -26.20 13.54 -13.20
C ARG A 126 -26.57 12.09 -13.56
N GLY A 127 -25.62 11.26 -13.99
CA GLY A 127 -25.89 9.86 -14.32
C GLY A 127 -26.28 9.04 -13.09
N LYS A 128 -27.18 8.07 -13.28
CA LYS A 128 -27.48 7.07 -12.25
C LYS A 128 -26.20 6.28 -11.94
N PRO A 129 -25.95 5.94 -10.66
CA PRO A 129 -24.85 5.03 -10.32
C PRO A 129 -25.09 3.68 -10.99
N PHE A 130 -24.12 3.22 -11.77
CA PHE A 130 -24.19 1.95 -12.47
C PHE A 130 -23.20 0.98 -11.84
N ARG A 131 -23.72 -0.15 -11.34
CA ARG A 131 -22.94 -1.26 -10.79
C ARG A 131 -22.55 -2.21 -11.92
N PHE A 132 -21.25 -2.37 -12.12
CA PHE A 132 -20.69 -3.28 -13.14
C PHE A 132 -20.03 -4.52 -12.52
N LEU A 133 -19.90 -4.55 -11.19
CA LEU A 133 -19.58 -5.74 -10.40
C LEU A 133 -20.51 -5.71 -9.18
N ASP A 134 -21.21 -6.80 -8.91
CA ASP A 134 -22.06 -6.97 -7.73
C ASP A 134 -22.04 -8.44 -7.30
N TYR A 135 -21.46 -8.70 -6.12
CA TYR A 135 -21.27 -10.01 -5.53
C TYR A 135 -21.76 -10.02 -4.09
N LYS A 136 -22.41 -11.11 -3.72
CA LYS A 136 -22.86 -11.41 -2.36
C LYS A 136 -22.50 -12.85 -2.04
N GLU A 137 -21.63 -13.05 -1.06
CA GLU A 137 -21.19 -14.37 -0.62
C GLU A 137 -20.67 -15.26 -1.77
N GLY A 138 -19.92 -14.66 -2.69
CA GLY A 138 -19.35 -15.34 -3.85
C GLY A 138 -20.32 -15.57 -5.02
N LEU A 139 -21.59 -15.22 -4.88
CA LEU A 139 -22.58 -15.26 -5.98
C LEU A 139 -22.77 -13.85 -6.52
N GLY A 140 -22.59 -13.67 -7.83
CA GLY A 140 -22.63 -12.34 -8.40
C GLY A 140 -22.53 -12.30 -9.90
N ARG A 141 -22.52 -11.06 -10.39
CA ARG A 141 -22.47 -10.75 -11.81
C ARG A 141 -21.39 -9.72 -12.06
N ALA A 142 -20.71 -9.86 -13.19
CA ALA A 142 -19.76 -8.88 -13.69
C ALA A 142 -20.05 -8.57 -15.16
N ILE A 143 -19.66 -7.36 -15.56
CA ILE A 143 -19.71 -6.93 -16.95
C ILE A 143 -18.27 -6.87 -17.46
N SER A 144 -18.04 -7.46 -18.62
CA SER A 144 -16.76 -7.45 -19.31
C SER A 144 -16.58 -6.16 -20.12
N GLY A 145 -15.34 -5.78 -20.41
CA GLY A 145 -15.00 -4.61 -21.24
C GLY A 145 -14.40 -3.42 -20.48
N GLU A 146 -13.90 -2.44 -21.25
CA GLU A 146 -13.26 -1.23 -20.72
C GLU A 146 -14.23 -0.20 -20.19
N LEU A 147 -15.42 -0.10 -20.80
CA LEU A 147 -16.46 0.83 -20.36
C LEU A 147 -17.82 0.15 -20.16
N PRO A 148 -17.99 -0.66 -19.10
CA PRO A 148 -19.22 -1.39 -18.84
C PRO A 148 -20.49 -0.53 -18.97
N ASP A 149 -21.40 -0.92 -19.86
CA ASP A 149 -22.68 -0.27 -20.12
C ASP A 149 -23.88 -1.10 -19.66
N GLU A 150 -25.02 -0.46 -19.50
CA GLU A 150 -26.31 -1.12 -19.24
C GLU A 150 -26.71 -2.09 -20.36
N GLN A 151 -26.22 -1.85 -21.57
CA GLN A 151 -26.47 -2.68 -22.75
C GLN A 151 -25.51 -3.88 -22.87
N ASP A 152 -24.43 -3.89 -22.08
CA ASP A 152 -23.47 -5.00 -22.10
C ASP A 152 -24.03 -6.22 -21.37
N THR A 153 -23.72 -7.39 -21.90
CA THR A 153 -24.19 -8.66 -21.34
C THR A 153 -23.59 -8.89 -19.96
N ARG A 154 -24.46 -8.96 -18.95
CA ARG A 154 -24.08 -9.38 -17.59
C ARG A 154 -23.84 -10.88 -17.57
N ILE A 155 -22.62 -11.27 -17.20
CA ILE A 155 -22.27 -12.68 -17.07
C ILE A 155 -22.33 -13.03 -15.59
N GLU A 156 -23.13 -14.05 -15.25
CA GLU A 156 -23.15 -14.63 -13.91
C GLU A 156 -21.97 -15.59 -13.78
N ILE A 157 -20.99 -15.23 -12.95
CA ILE A 157 -19.80 -16.06 -12.72
C ILE A 157 -19.71 -16.28 -11.21
N PRO A 158 -20.20 -17.43 -10.70
CA PRO A 158 -20.06 -17.73 -9.28
C PRO A 158 -18.60 -17.96 -8.91
N LEU A 159 -18.18 -17.44 -7.76
CA LEU A 159 -16.88 -17.73 -7.18
C LEU A 159 -16.89 -19.10 -6.52
N LYS A 160 -15.70 -19.71 -6.41
CA LYS A 160 -15.53 -21.04 -5.80
C LYS A 160 -15.82 -21.06 -4.29
N SER A 161 -15.69 -19.92 -3.62
CA SER A 161 -15.94 -19.80 -2.19
C SER A 161 -16.33 -18.36 -1.79
N PRO A 162 -17.08 -18.20 -0.68
CA PRO A 162 -17.59 -16.90 -0.24
C PRO A 162 -16.54 -15.99 0.40
N ASP A 163 -15.33 -16.49 0.66
CA ASP A 163 -14.21 -15.71 1.20
C ASP A 163 -13.33 -15.07 0.11
N LEU A 164 -13.62 -15.35 -1.16
CA LEU A 164 -12.92 -14.74 -2.30
C LEU A 164 -13.45 -13.34 -2.57
N VAL A 165 -12.52 -12.39 -2.68
CA VAL A 165 -12.77 -11.05 -3.19
C VAL A 165 -12.93 -11.15 -4.71
N ALA A 166 -14.12 -10.82 -5.22
CA ALA A 166 -14.48 -10.86 -6.63
C ALA A 166 -13.54 -10.02 -7.48
N VAL A 167 -13.13 -8.84 -7.01
CA VAL A 167 -12.14 -8.01 -7.73
C VAL A 167 -10.81 -8.75 -7.92
N ASN A 168 -10.37 -9.52 -6.93
CA ASN A 168 -9.12 -10.28 -7.03
C ASN A 168 -9.25 -11.49 -7.95
N ALA A 169 -10.42 -12.14 -7.98
CA ALA A 169 -10.68 -13.28 -8.87
C ALA A 169 -10.87 -12.84 -10.33
N LEU A 170 -11.70 -11.82 -10.56
CA LEU A 170 -12.03 -11.32 -11.89
C LEU A 170 -10.93 -10.46 -12.51
N GLY A 171 -10.16 -9.75 -11.68
CA GLY A 171 -9.04 -8.93 -12.14
C GLY A 171 -7.85 -9.73 -12.71
N GLN A 172 -7.90 -11.07 -12.67
CA GLN A 172 -6.92 -11.94 -13.34
C GLN A 172 -7.26 -12.20 -14.81
N PHE A 173 -8.51 -11.93 -15.22
CA PHE A 173 -8.96 -12.17 -16.59
C PHE A 173 -8.85 -10.88 -17.42
N ALA A 174 -8.39 -11.02 -18.67
CA ALA A 174 -8.24 -9.91 -19.60
C ALA A 174 -9.58 -9.23 -19.95
N ASP A 175 -10.70 -9.95 -19.82
CA ASP A 175 -12.04 -9.46 -20.15
C ASP A 175 -12.57 -8.41 -19.17
N HIS A 176 -11.92 -8.21 -18.02
CA HIS A 176 -12.32 -7.23 -17.01
C HIS A 176 -11.23 -6.19 -16.70
N PRO A 177 -10.81 -5.37 -17.68
CA PRO A 177 -9.68 -4.45 -17.54
C PRO A 177 -9.89 -3.41 -16.43
N ARG A 178 -11.13 -3.00 -16.14
CA ARG A 178 -11.43 -2.05 -15.04
C ARG A 178 -11.30 -2.67 -13.66
N VAL A 179 -11.65 -3.96 -13.54
CA VAL A 179 -11.49 -4.72 -12.30
C VAL A 179 -10.01 -4.98 -12.05
N ALA A 180 -9.25 -5.33 -13.10
CA ALA A 180 -7.80 -5.47 -13.06
C ALA A 180 -7.11 -4.16 -12.65
N ALA A 181 -7.51 -3.02 -13.24
CA ALA A 181 -6.96 -1.71 -12.90
C ALA A 181 -7.16 -1.35 -11.41
N LEU A 182 -8.33 -1.66 -10.83
CA LEU A 182 -8.54 -1.47 -9.38
C LEU A 182 -7.66 -2.39 -8.55
N ARG A 183 -7.57 -3.67 -8.92
CA ARG A 183 -6.71 -4.64 -8.24
C ARG A 183 -5.27 -4.12 -8.19
N ASP A 184 -4.73 -3.77 -9.35
CA ASP A 184 -3.36 -3.27 -9.48
C ASP A 184 -3.16 -1.97 -8.68
N PHE A 185 -4.15 -1.07 -8.73
CA PHE A 185 -4.13 0.16 -7.93
C PHE A 185 -4.06 -0.11 -6.41
N ILE A 186 -4.87 -1.03 -5.88
CA ILE A 186 -4.88 -1.37 -4.45
C ILE A 186 -3.60 -2.11 -4.06
N THR A 187 -3.17 -3.12 -4.85
CA THR A 187 -1.94 -3.88 -4.57
C THR A 187 -0.67 -3.05 -4.72
N GLY A 188 -0.74 -1.93 -5.44
CA GLY A 188 0.36 -0.97 -5.56
C GLY A 188 0.55 -0.08 -4.33
N TRP A 189 -0.34 -0.14 -3.33
CA TRP A 189 -0.23 0.69 -2.14
C TRP A 189 0.96 0.30 -1.28
N TYR A 190 1.71 1.30 -0.84
CA TYR A 190 2.86 1.10 0.02
C TYR A 190 2.61 1.72 1.40
N VAL A 191 2.27 0.87 2.38
CA VAL A 191 1.96 1.30 3.75
C VAL A 191 3.17 1.08 4.66
N SER A 192 3.79 2.19 5.09
CA SER A 192 4.96 2.20 5.99
C SER A 192 4.61 2.56 7.43
N TYR A 193 5.14 1.79 8.37
CA TYR A 193 5.17 2.01 9.81
C TYR A 193 6.62 2.17 10.26
N LEU A 194 7.24 3.29 9.92
CA LEU A 194 8.66 3.51 10.23
C LEU A 194 8.87 3.47 11.75
N SER A 195 9.75 2.58 12.18
CA SER A 195 10.15 2.42 13.58
C SER A 195 11.62 2.77 13.73
N VAL A 196 11.94 3.75 14.58
CA VAL A 196 13.32 4.16 14.83
C VAL A 196 14.13 3.02 15.44
N ASP A 197 13.51 2.17 16.26
CA ASP A 197 14.20 1.05 16.88
C ASP A 197 14.49 -0.07 15.87
N GLU A 198 13.54 -0.38 14.98
CA GLU A 198 13.74 -1.40 13.96
C GLU A 198 14.71 -0.97 12.87
N THR A 199 14.71 0.32 12.52
CA THR A 199 15.72 0.86 11.60
C THR A 199 17.14 0.55 12.10
N ARG A 200 17.36 0.44 13.43
CA ARG A 200 18.69 0.20 14.05
C ARG A 200 19.12 -1.25 14.06
N SER A 201 18.22 -2.16 13.73
CA SER A 201 18.56 -3.56 13.56
C SER A 201 19.49 -3.75 12.34
N GLN A 202 20.29 -4.82 12.34
CA GLN A 202 21.10 -5.15 11.18
C GLN A 202 20.19 -5.77 10.11
N PRO A 203 20.02 -5.11 8.95
CA PRO A 203 19.25 -5.69 7.86
C PRO A 203 19.98 -6.86 7.22
N GLU A 204 19.21 -7.73 6.56
CA GLU A 204 19.74 -8.78 5.70
C GLU A 204 20.64 -8.18 4.61
N ALA A 205 21.72 -8.87 4.25
CA ALA A 205 22.79 -8.30 3.43
C ALA A 205 22.35 -8.01 1.98
N GLY A 206 22.88 -6.92 1.40
CA GLY A 206 22.78 -6.62 -0.03
C GLY A 206 21.82 -5.48 -0.42
N PRO A 207 22.07 -4.77 -1.53
CA PRO A 207 21.27 -3.61 -1.93
C PRO A 207 19.80 -3.98 -2.19
N GLN A 208 18.88 -3.11 -1.76
CA GLN A 208 17.44 -3.31 -1.93
C GLN A 208 16.79 -2.05 -2.52
N GLU A 209 15.92 -2.21 -3.51
CA GLU A 209 15.36 -1.05 -4.24
C GLU A 209 14.30 -0.27 -3.44
N LYS A 210 13.56 -0.97 -2.59
CA LYS A 210 12.43 -0.43 -1.84
C LYS A 210 12.68 -0.52 -0.36
N LEU A 211 12.25 0.51 0.37
CA LEU A 211 12.19 0.45 1.82
C LEU A 211 11.25 -0.70 2.24
N SER A 212 11.51 -1.26 3.41
CA SER A 212 10.60 -2.19 4.07
C SER A 212 9.53 -1.40 4.82
N ARG A 213 8.40 -2.04 5.14
CA ARG A 213 7.30 -1.39 5.88
C ARG A 213 7.79 -0.74 7.18
N THR A 214 8.79 -1.31 7.84
CA THR A 214 9.31 -0.81 9.12
C THR A 214 10.56 0.06 8.98
N GLY A 215 11.19 0.06 7.81
CA GLY A 215 12.39 0.84 7.52
C GLY A 215 13.70 0.16 7.93
N HIS A 216 13.69 -1.08 8.43
CA HIS A 216 14.90 -1.79 8.87
C HIS A 216 15.99 -1.90 7.77
N ASN A 217 15.61 -1.90 6.50
CA ASN A 217 16.51 -2.00 5.36
C ASN A 217 16.94 -0.63 4.79
N VAL A 218 16.75 0.48 5.52
CA VAL A 218 17.11 1.82 5.06
C VAL A 218 18.55 1.91 4.57
N ALA A 219 19.47 1.20 5.24
CA ALA A 219 20.87 1.15 4.86
C ALA A 219 21.06 0.52 3.47
N ASN A 220 20.37 -0.59 3.17
CA ASN A 220 20.40 -1.28 1.89
C ASN A 220 19.80 -0.45 0.75
N VAL A 221 18.77 0.35 1.05
CA VAL A 221 18.18 1.28 0.08
C VAL A 221 19.12 2.43 -0.24
N ILE A 222 19.79 2.99 0.77
CA ILE A 222 20.82 4.01 0.53
C ILE A 222 21.97 3.40 -0.27
N GLN A 223 22.34 2.14 -0.02
CA GLN A 223 23.36 1.43 -0.79
C GLN A 223 22.97 1.31 -2.25
N PHE A 224 21.77 0.81 -2.51
CA PHE A 224 21.22 0.70 -3.86
C PHE A 224 21.22 2.05 -4.59
N LEU A 225 20.79 3.12 -3.91
CA LEU A 225 20.79 4.46 -4.48
C LEU A 225 22.21 4.99 -4.73
N ALA A 226 23.17 4.70 -3.86
CA ALA A 226 24.56 5.11 -4.04
C ALA A 226 25.20 4.43 -5.26
N GLU A 227 24.91 3.14 -5.46
CA GLU A 227 25.46 2.33 -6.55
C GLU A 227 24.79 2.61 -7.89
N GLN A 228 23.45 2.73 -7.91
CA GLN A 228 22.67 2.79 -9.16
C GLN A 228 22.21 4.21 -9.52
N TYR A 229 22.00 5.09 -8.53
CA TYR A 229 21.40 6.42 -8.73
C TYR A 229 22.07 7.51 -7.87
N PRO A 230 23.39 7.72 -7.96
CA PRO A 230 24.14 8.60 -7.06
C PRO A 230 23.63 10.04 -7.06
N ASP A 231 23.25 10.57 -8.23
CA ASP A 231 22.70 11.93 -8.35
C ASP A 231 21.37 12.10 -7.60
N ARG A 232 20.53 11.07 -7.63
CA ARG A 232 19.25 11.05 -6.90
C ARG A 232 19.51 11.01 -5.39
N LEU A 233 20.50 10.22 -4.96
CA LEU A 233 20.89 10.17 -3.55
C LEU A 233 21.41 11.52 -3.05
N GLU A 234 22.27 12.19 -3.82
CA GLU A 234 22.78 13.52 -3.47
C GLU A 234 21.66 14.56 -3.40
N HIS A 235 20.69 14.48 -4.32
CA HIS A 235 19.48 15.32 -4.25
C HIS A 235 18.68 15.09 -2.97
N ILE A 236 18.46 13.82 -2.58
CA ILE A 236 17.79 13.48 -1.31
C ILE A 236 18.54 14.08 -0.13
N PHE A 237 19.87 13.93 -0.06
CA PHE A 237 20.69 14.51 1.00
C PHE A 237 20.67 16.04 0.99
N LYS A 238 20.60 16.69 -0.17
CA LYS A 238 20.45 18.15 -0.28
C LYS A 238 19.12 18.62 0.32
N VAL A 239 18.02 17.96 -0.03
CA VAL A 239 16.70 18.27 0.53
C VAL A 239 16.69 18.03 2.04
N LEU A 240 17.25 16.93 2.51
CA LEU A 240 17.34 16.61 3.94
C LEU A 240 18.14 17.67 4.72
N ARG A 241 19.29 18.11 4.20
CA ARG A 241 20.10 19.21 4.79
C ARG A 241 19.34 20.53 4.86
N SER A 242 18.54 20.86 3.84
CA SER A 242 17.72 22.09 3.84
C SER A 242 16.60 22.08 4.90
N ARG A 243 16.07 20.90 5.24
CA ARG A 243 14.93 20.74 6.16
C ARG A 243 15.33 20.46 7.60
N VAL A 244 16.52 19.88 7.81
CA VAL A 244 17.07 19.57 9.13
C VAL A 244 18.38 20.36 9.31
N PRO A 245 18.33 21.60 9.83
CA PRO A 245 19.47 22.53 9.87
C PRO A 245 20.70 22.00 10.64
N ARG A 246 20.50 20.96 11.47
CA ARG A 246 21.54 20.32 12.28
C ARG A 246 22.36 19.28 11.51
N ILE A 247 21.91 18.83 10.35
CA ILE A 247 22.62 17.83 9.53
C ILE A 247 23.55 18.57 8.57
N GLU A 248 24.85 18.39 8.73
CA GLU A 248 25.87 19.05 7.92
C GLU A 248 26.21 18.21 6.69
N ARG A 249 26.41 16.90 6.89
CA ARG A 249 26.69 15.96 5.79
C ARG A 249 26.24 14.55 6.16
N VAL A 250 25.72 13.82 5.17
CA VAL A 250 25.52 12.37 5.27
C VAL A 250 26.61 11.72 4.42
N LEU A 251 27.35 10.79 5.01
CA LEU A 251 28.45 10.05 4.38
C LEU A 251 28.06 8.58 4.28
N ALA A 252 28.23 8.01 3.10
CA ALA A 252 28.18 6.58 2.86
C ALA A 252 29.62 6.08 2.76
N GLU A 253 30.12 5.40 3.79
CA GLU A 253 31.49 4.85 3.79
C GLU A 253 31.43 3.33 3.81
N ALA A 254 32.10 2.69 2.87
CA ALA A 254 32.37 1.26 2.95
C ALA A 254 33.40 1.02 4.06
N MET A 255 33.06 0.16 5.00
CA MET A 255 33.96 -0.24 6.07
C MET A 255 34.99 -1.24 5.56
N PRO A 256 36.17 -1.31 6.22
CA PRO A 256 37.27 -2.21 5.81
C PRO A 256 36.93 -3.70 5.83
N ASP A 257 35.89 -4.10 6.56
CA ASP A 257 35.41 -5.48 6.69
C ASP A 257 34.36 -5.86 5.63
N GLY A 258 34.19 -5.02 4.59
CA GLY A 258 33.19 -5.24 3.55
C GLY A 258 31.77 -5.00 4.05
N ARG A 259 31.53 -4.10 5.01
CA ARG A 259 30.18 -3.69 5.43
C ARG A 259 29.96 -2.22 5.08
N GLY A 260 28.79 -1.83 4.59
CA GLY A 260 28.44 -0.43 4.37
C GLY A 260 28.06 0.25 5.69
N ALA A 261 28.67 1.39 6.04
CA ALA A 261 28.25 2.19 7.18
C ALA A 261 27.84 3.60 6.73
N TYR A 262 26.70 4.06 7.22
CA TYR A 262 26.22 5.41 6.96
C TYR A 262 26.44 6.28 8.20
N PHE A 263 27.18 7.36 8.01
CA PHE A 263 27.50 8.33 9.04
C PHE A 263 26.75 9.63 8.77
N CYS A 264 26.19 10.23 9.81
CA CYS A 264 25.66 11.59 9.74
C CYS A 264 26.59 12.49 10.56
N ARG A 265 27.15 13.52 9.92
CA ARG A 265 27.94 14.55 10.59
C ARG A 265 27.01 15.69 11.00
N SER A 266 27.02 16.03 12.29
CA SER A 266 26.19 17.08 12.89
C SER A 266 26.97 18.39 12.99
N ARG A 267 26.30 19.51 12.77
CA ARG A 267 26.90 20.85 12.84
C ARG A 267 27.36 21.26 14.25
N ILE A 268 26.83 20.60 15.30
CA ILE A 268 27.10 20.92 16.73
C ILE A 268 28.26 20.08 17.29
N ARG A 269 28.45 18.85 16.78
CA ARG A 269 29.56 17.97 17.15
C ARG A 269 30.34 17.67 15.89
N ARG A 270 31.57 18.21 15.76
CA ARG A 270 32.49 17.91 14.63
C ARG A 270 32.84 16.42 14.48
N SER A 271 32.38 15.55 15.39
CA SER A 271 32.49 14.10 15.32
C SER A 271 31.40 13.46 14.45
N ASN A 272 31.76 12.43 13.71
CA ASN A 272 30.82 11.62 12.92
C ASN A 272 29.90 10.85 13.89
N ILE A 273 28.59 11.00 13.76
CA ILE A 273 27.62 10.20 14.49
C ILE A 273 27.27 9.02 13.58
N ARG A 274 27.61 7.80 14.01
CA ARG A 274 27.30 6.56 13.29
C ARG A 274 25.81 6.29 13.43
N PHE A 275 25.10 6.17 12.31
CA PHE A 275 23.64 5.96 12.33
C PHE A 275 23.25 4.54 11.92
N TRP A 276 23.94 3.89 10.97
CA TRP A 276 23.51 2.59 10.43
C TRP A 276 24.66 1.66 10.01
N HIS A 277 24.35 0.36 9.94
CA HIS A 277 25.23 -0.73 9.50
C HIS A 277 24.50 -1.60 8.47
N ALA A 278 25.05 -1.79 7.27
CA ALA A 278 24.60 -2.77 6.27
C ALA A 278 25.71 -3.79 6.03
N SER A 279 25.37 -5.07 6.01
CA SER A 279 26.31 -6.15 5.69
C SER A 279 26.33 -6.35 4.17
N LEU A 280 27.49 -6.50 3.52
CA LEU A 280 27.54 -6.98 2.13
C LEU A 280 27.58 -8.52 2.14
N PRO A 281 26.96 -9.20 1.15
CA PRO A 281 27.30 -10.58 0.85
C PRO A 281 28.70 -10.59 0.24
N MET A 282 29.61 -11.42 0.77
CA MET A 282 30.91 -11.65 0.16
C MET A 282 30.72 -12.22 -1.25
N ALA A 283 31.18 -11.50 -2.28
CA ALA A 283 31.44 -12.11 -3.58
C ALA A 283 32.63 -13.08 -3.42
N PRO A 284 32.60 -14.28 -4.03
CA PRO A 284 33.73 -15.19 -3.98
C PRO A 284 34.93 -14.51 -4.64
N SER A 285 36.02 -14.43 -3.88
CA SER A 285 37.32 -13.98 -4.32
C SER A 285 37.69 -14.65 -5.64
N LYS A 286 38.00 -13.83 -6.64
CA LYS A 286 38.69 -14.24 -7.87
C LYS A 286 39.86 -15.17 -7.51
N CYS A 287 39.77 -16.43 -7.95
CA CYS A 287 40.95 -17.27 -8.12
C CYS A 287 41.88 -16.55 -9.10
N TRP A 288 43.07 -16.19 -8.64
CA TRP A 288 44.20 -15.87 -9.50
C TRP A 288 44.89 -17.18 -9.94
N PRO A 289 45.56 -17.19 -11.10
CA PRO A 289 45.83 -18.40 -11.86
C PRO A 289 46.97 -19.22 -11.26
N THR A 290 46.89 -20.52 -11.52
CA THR A 290 47.95 -21.51 -11.36
C THR A 290 49.21 -21.08 -12.12
N LEU A 291 50.33 -21.03 -11.40
CA LEU A 291 51.60 -21.68 -11.75
C LEU A 291 52.29 -22.10 -10.45
#